data_AF-A0A5M3VT92-F1
#
_entry.id   AF-A0A5M3VT92-F1
#
_cell.length_a   1.000
_cell.length_b   1.000
_cell.length_c   1.000
_cell.angle_alpha   90.00
_cell.angle_beta   90.00
_cell.angle_gamma   90.00
#
_symmetry.space_group_name_H-M   'P 1'
#
loop_
_entity.id
_entity.type
_entity.pdbx_description
1 polymer ?
#
loop_
_entity_poly.entity_id
_entity_poly.type
_entity_poly.pdbx_seq_one_letter_code
_entity_poly.pdbx_strand_id
1 'polypeptide(L)'
;MEFRLLGPIEVTATGVPVPLGGAKPQTLLAALLLEHGHIVPMPRLIDIIWPDDPPGTAKAAIQTYVKSLRQSLARYGAADVIVTRAPGYLAQIPAGSLDVDRFAQLLTESRQAPTREETSDLLGAALALWRGPALAGLRSSLLAGEVARLEQLRLTPPRSAWPPNWRWAATAGWWPNWPRWSAAIRSTSGCAAST
;
A
#
# COMPACT_ATOMS: atom_id res chain seq x y z
N MET A 1 9.08 -4.79 -13.73
CA MET A 1 7.98 -3.84 -13.47
C MET A 1 8.21 -3.27 -12.11
N GLU A 2 8.01 -1.97 -11.94
CA GLU A 2 8.25 -1.27 -10.68
C GLU A 2 6.99 -0.50 -10.28
N PHE A 3 6.69 -0.57 -8.99
CA PHE A 3 5.55 0.07 -8.35
C PHE A 3 6.07 1.11 -7.39
N ARG A 4 5.51 2.31 -7.50
CA ARG A 4 6.10 3.51 -6.94
C ARG A 4 5.06 4.29 -6.16
N LEU A 5 5.12 4.23 -4.83
CA LEU A 5 4.15 4.84 -3.90
C LEU A 5 4.76 5.91 -2.99
N LEU A 6 6.09 6.01 -2.90
CA LEU A 6 6.80 7.04 -2.13
C LEU A 6 6.84 8.37 -2.90
N GLY A 7 5.65 8.91 -3.20
CA GLY A 7 5.42 10.04 -4.07
C GLY A 7 4.06 9.91 -4.76
N PRO A 8 3.82 10.63 -5.87
CA PRO A 8 2.73 10.31 -6.77
C PRO A 8 2.79 8.85 -7.21
N ILE A 9 1.65 8.19 -7.28
CA ILE A 9 1.60 6.78 -7.70
C ILE A 9 2.04 6.64 -9.15
N GLU A 10 3.08 5.82 -9.34
CA GLU A 10 3.61 5.47 -10.64
C GLU A 10 3.74 3.96 -10.77
N VAL A 11 3.57 3.47 -11.98
CA VAL A 11 3.96 2.11 -12.35
C VAL A 11 4.78 2.20 -13.61
N THR A 12 5.93 1.55 -13.63
CA THR A 12 6.79 1.51 -14.81
C THR A 12 7.05 0.07 -15.23
N ALA A 13 7.09 -0.16 -16.54
CA ALA A 13 7.52 -1.42 -17.11
C ALA A 13 8.71 -1.14 -18.02
N THR A 14 9.86 -1.74 -17.71
CA THR A 14 11.13 -1.51 -18.42
C THR A 14 11.44 -0.02 -18.61
N GLY A 15 11.23 0.78 -17.56
CA GLY A 15 11.43 2.25 -17.59
C GLY A 15 10.33 3.07 -18.24
N VAL A 16 9.32 2.45 -18.86
CA VAL A 16 8.19 3.14 -19.51
C VAL A 16 7.03 3.28 -18.53
N PRO A 17 6.47 4.49 -18.32
CA PRO A 17 5.28 4.69 -17.49
C PRO A 17 4.06 3.94 -18.02
N VAL A 18 3.37 3.24 -17.14
CA VAL A 18 2.09 2.56 -17.42
C VAL A 18 0.95 3.51 -17.06
N PRO A 19 0.02 3.81 -17.99
CA PRO A 19 -1.12 4.67 -17.70
C PRO A 19 -2.10 3.94 -16.77
N LEU A 20 -2.26 4.45 -15.55
CA LEU A 20 -3.14 3.85 -14.53
C LEU A 20 -4.59 4.36 -14.59
N GLY A 21 -4.87 5.36 -15.42
CA GLY A 21 -6.15 6.05 -15.47
C GLY A 21 -6.29 7.13 -14.39
N GLY A 22 -7.53 7.43 -14.00
CA GLY A 22 -7.83 8.49 -13.04
C GLY A 22 -7.57 8.12 -11.58
N ALA A 23 -7.86 9.07 -10.68
CA ALA A 23 -7.57 8.95 -9.24
C ALA A 23 -8.20 7.71 -8.57
N LYS A 24 -9.43 7.30 -8.95
CA LYS A 24 -10.10 6.14 -8.34
C LYS A 24 -9.43 4.79 -8.67
N PRO A 25 -9.16 4.44 -9.94
CA PRO A 25 -8.31 3.30 -10.28
C PRO A 25 -6.94 3.33 -9.61
N GLN A 26 -6.30 4.50 -9.56
CA GLN A 26 -5.01 4.68 -8.89
C GLN A 26 -5.10 4.40 -7.38
N THR A 27 -6.13 4.91 -6.69
CA THR A 27 -6.41 4.62 -5.27
C THR A 27 -6.65 3.14 -5.03
N LEU A 28 -7.42 2.48 -5.91
CA LEU A 28 -7.63 1.03 -5.84
C LEU A 28 -6.31 0.27 -5.93
N LEU A 29 -5.47 0.60 -6.91
CA LEU A 29 -4.18 -0.06 -7.08
C LEU A 29 -3.26 0.21 -5.89
N ALA A 30 -3.18 1.45 -5.39
CA ALA A 30 -2.42 1.80 -4.20
C ALA A 30 -2.85 0.94 -2.99
N ALA A 31 -4.15 0.79 -2.77
CA ALA A 31 -4.68 -0.03 -1.68
C ALA A 31 -4.26 -1.50 -1.81
N LEU A 32 -4.33 -2.06 -3.02
CA LEU A 32 -3.91 -3.45 -3.26
C LEU A 32 -2.39 -3.63 -3.12
N LEU A 33 -1.58 -2.65 -3.54
CA LEU A 33 -0.12 -2.71 -3.46
C LEU A 33 0.39 -2.54 -2.03
N LEU A 34 -0.27 -1.72 -1.22
CA LEU A 34 0.03 -1.59 0.21
C LEU A 34 -0.24 -2.90 0.96
N GLU A 35 -1.25 -3.65 0.53
CA GLU A 35 -1.67 -4.94 1.07
C GLU A 35 -1.27 -6.12 0.15
N HIS A 36 -0.20 -5.98 -0.62
CA HIS A 36 0.18 -7.00 -1.61
C HIS A 36 0.38 -8.38 -0.96
N GLY A 37 0.03 -9.43 -1.71
CA GLY A 37 -0.02 -10.80 -1.21
C GLY A 37 -1.25 -11.13 -0.34
N HIS A 38 -2.06 -10.15 0.06
CA HIS A 38 -3.25 -10.35 0.87
C HIS A 38 -4.53 -9.96 0.14
N ILE A 39 -5.62 -10.66 0.47
CA ILE A 39 -6.94 -10.37 -0.10
C ILE A 39 -7.49 -9.12 0.59
N VAL A 40 -7.73 -8.08 -0.19
CA VAL A 40 -8.52 -6.92 0.20
C VAL A 40 -9.99 -7.17 -0.18
N PRO A 41 -10.90 -7.30 0.80
CA PRO A 41 -12.31 -7.57 0.52
C PRO A 41 -12.97 -6.44 -0.27
N MET A 42 -13.97 -6.78 -1.07
CA MET A 42 -14.75 -5.80 -1.85
C MET A 42 -15.30 -4.63 -0.99
N PRO A 43 -15.93 -4.85 0.19
CA PRO A 43 -16.42 -3.75 1.02
C PRO A 43 -15.30 -2.77 1.41
N ARG A 44 -14.12 -3.29 1.75
CA ARG A 44 -12.97 -2.46 2.13
C ARG A 44 -12.49 -1.59 0.98
N LEU A 45 -12.49 -2.12 -0.25
CA LEU A 45 -12.15 -1.32 -1.44
C LEU A 45 -13.18 -0.23 -1.70
N ILE A 46 -14.46 -0.48 -1.43
CA ILE A 46 -15.51 0.55 -1.53
C ILE A 46 -15.20 1.69 -0.57
N ASP A 47 -14.96 1.38 0.71
CA ASP A 47 -14.69 2.40 1.73
C ASP A 47 -13.43 3.21 1.38
N ILE A 48 -12.37 2.56 0.87
CA ILE A 48 -11.12 3.26 0.52
C ILE A 48 -11.32 4.22 -0.66
N ILE A 49 -12.10 3.83 -1.66
CA ILE A 49 -12.31 4.63 -2.88
C ILE A 49 -13.39 5.71 -2.67
N TRP A 50 -14.40 5.42 -1.84
CA TRP A 50 -15.50 6.30 -1.48
C TRP A 50 -15.69 6.31 0.04
N PRO A 51 -14.87 7.07 0.78
CA PRO A 51 -14.92 7.08 2.24
C PRO A 51 -16.22 7.65 2.81
N ASP A 52 -16.87 8.58 2.08
CA ASP A 52 -18.02 9.33 2.60
C ASP A 52 -19.35 8.90 1.95
N ASP A 53 -19.37 8.74 0.62
CA ASP A 53 -20.60 8.49 -0.14
C ASP A 53 -20.36 7.44 -1.25
N PRO A 54 -20.49 6.14 -0.94
CA PRO A 54 -20.37 5.08 -1.93
C PRO A 54 -21.64 5.01 -2.79
N PRO A 55 -21.52 5.06 -4.13
CA PRO A 55 -22.68 4.93 -5.01
C PRO A 55 -23.25 3.51 -4.92
N GLY A 56 -24.55 3.35 -5.19
CA GLY A 56 -25.19 2.02 -5.26
C GLY A 56 -24.53 1.07 -6.28
N THR A 57 -23.78 1.60 -7.24
CA THR A 57 -23.02 0.87 -8.25
C THR A 57 -21.53 0.66 -7.90
N ALA A 58 -21.09 0.93 -6.67
CA ALA A 58 -19.68 0.89 -6.27
C ALA A 58 -18.98 -0.45 -6.61
N LYS A 59 -19.65 -1.59 -6.42
CA LYS A 59 -19.13 -2.91 -6.80
C LYS A 59 -18.85 -3.02 -8.30
N ALA A 60 -19.78 -2.57 -9.14
CA ALA A 60 -19.62 -2.59 -10.60
C ALA A 60 -18.53 -1.61 -11.07
N ALA A 61 -18.42 -0.46 -10.40
CA ALA A 61 -17.35 0.51 -10.66
C ALA A 61 -15.97 -0.08 -10.33
N ILE A 62 -15.81 -0.75 -9.18
CA ILE A 62 -14.56 -1.45 -8.81
C ILE A 62 -14.19 -2.50 -9.86
N GLN A 63 -15.13 -3.33 -10.30
CA GLN A 63 -14.89 -4.33 -11.34
C GLN A 63 -14.41 -3.68 -12.65
N THR A 64 -14.99 -2.52 -13.00
CA THR A 64 -14.59 -1.74 -14.17
C THR A 64 -13.16 -1.20 -14.03
N TYR A 65 -12.82 -0.67 -12.85
CA TYR A 65 -11.46 -0.19 -12.56
C TYR A 65 -10.44 -1.33 -12.59
N VAL A 66 -10.75 -2.49 -12.00
CA VAL A 66 -9.89 -3.68 -12.05
C VAL A 66 -9.69 -4.14 -13.49
N LYS A 67 -10.75 -4.17 -14.31
CA LYS A 67 -10.65 -4.53 -15.73
C LYS A 67 -9.74 -3.56 -16.49
N SER A 68 -9.93 -2.25 -16.30
CA SER A 68 -9.11 -1.21 -16.94
C SER A 68 -7.64 -1.29 -16.54
N LEU A 69 -7.37 -1.51 -15.24
CA LEU A 69 -6.02 -1.66 -14.72
C LEU A 69 -5.36 -2.92 -15.29
N ARG A 70 -6.04 -4.07 -15.27
CA ARG A 70 -5.53 -5.31 -15.87
C ARG A 70 -5.20 -5.13 -17.35
N GLN A 71 -6.08 -4.48 -18.11
CA GLN A 71 -5.82 -4.20 -19.52
C GLN A 71 -4.59 -3.31 -19.72
N SER A 72 -4.44 -2.29 -18.87
CA SER A 72 -3.29 -1.39 -18.94
C SER A 72 -1.99 -2.11 -18.57
N LEU A 73 -1.99 -2.91 -17.51
CA LEU A 73 -0.83 -3.70 -17.07
C LEU A 73 -0.49 -4.84 -18.04
N ALA A 74 -1.49 -5.47 -18.65
CA ALA A 74 -1.32 -6.54 -19.63
C ALA A 74 -0.57 -6.07 -20.88
N ARG A 75 -0.78 -4.82 -21.32
CA ARG A 75 -0.02 -4.21 -22.44
C ARG A 75 1.48 -4.18 -22.21
N TYR A 76 1.90 -4.27 -20.94
CA TYR A 76 3.31 -4.29 -20.53
C TYR A 76 3.72 -5.62 -19.89
N GLY A 77 2.99 -6.71 -20.19
CA GLY A 77 3.35 -8.07 -19.78
C GLY A 77 3.04 -8.43 -18.32
N ALA A 78 2.17 -7.69 -17.65
CA ALA A 78 1.90 -7.86 -16.21
C ALA A 78 0.39 -8.03 -15.89
N ALA A 79 -0.29 -8.88 -16.66
CA ALA A 79 -1.73 -9.08 -16.55
C ALA A 79 -2.18 -9.71 -15.21
N ASP A 80 -1.27 -10.42 -14.55
CA ASP A 80 -1.46 -11.22 -13.33
C ASP A 80 -1.24 -10.43 -12.04
N VAL A 81 -0.82 -9.16 -12.13
CA VAL A 81 -0.59 -8.31 -10.96
C VAL A 81 -1.82 -8.17 -10.08
N ILE A 82 -3.03 -8.09 -10.65
CA ILE A 82 -4.27 -8.00 -9.88
C ILE A 82 -5.01 -9.33 -10.01
N VAL A 83 -5.11 -10.09 -8.91
CA VAL A 83 -5.78 -11.40 -8.89
C VAL A 83 -7.15 -11.27 -8.20
N THR A 84 -8.18 -11.85 -8.82
CA THR A 84 -9.51 -11.96 -8.18
C THR A 84 -9.48 -13.19 -7.30
N ARG A 85 -9.71 -13.01 -5.98
CA ARG A 85 -9.80 -14.12 -5.03
C ARG A 85 -10.84 -13.78 -3.99
N ALA A 86 -11.89 -14.58 -3.90
CA ALA A 86 -12.99 -14.33 -2.97
C ALA A 86 -12.47 -14.17 -1.52
N PRO A 87 -12.97 -13.18 -0.75
CA PRO A 87 -14.09 -12.27 -1.06
C PRO A 87 -13.70 -10.94 -1.76
N GLY A 88 -12.55 -10.85 -2.43
CA GLY A 88 -12.12 -9.61 -3.07
C GLY A 88 -10.99 -9.75 -4.08
N TYR A 89 -9.96 -8.91 -3.93
CA TYR A 89 -8.83 -8.83 -4.85
C TYR A 89 -7.52 -8.76 -4.07
N LEU A 90 -6.42 -9.19 -4.68
CA LEU A 90 -5.08 -8.99 -4.14
C LEU A 90 -4.14 -8.54 -5.24
N ALA A 91 -3.08 -7.80 -4.86
CA ALA A 91 -1.95 -7.59 -5.75
C ALA A 91 -0.91 -8.70 -5.55
N GLN A 92 -0.49 -9.34 -6.64
CA GLN A 92 0.63 -10.28 -6.64
C GLN A 92 1.77 -9.67 -7.44
N ILE A 93 2.82 -9.26 -6.74
CA ILE A 93 3.97 -8.59 -7.33
C ILE A 93 5.27 -9.30 -6.94
N PRO A 94 6.30 -9.29 -7.78
CA PRO A 94 7.61 -9.81 -7.41
C PRO A 94 8.20 -9.08 -6.19
N ALA A 95 8.94 -9.80 -5.35
CA ALA A 95 9.66 -9.17 -4.24
C ALA A 95 10.62 -8.08 -4.76
N GLY A 96 10.70 -6.95 -4.05
CA GLY A 96 11.56 -5.83 -4.43
C GLY A 96 11.04 -4.98 -5.59
N SER A 97 9.88 -5.29 -6.17
CA SER A 97 9.27 -4.47 -7.23
C SER A 97 8.51 -3.24 -6.71
N LEU A 98 8.31 -3.13 -5.38
CA LEU A 98 7.63 -2.01 -4.73
C LEU A 98 8.64 -1.14 -3.98
N ASP A 99 8.67 0.17 -4.27
CA ASP A 99 9.59 1.12 -3.66
C ASP A 99 9.46 1.19 -2.13
N VAL A 100 8.25 0.99 -1.59
CA VAL A 100 8.02 0.93 -0.14
C VAL A 100 8.70 -0.28 0.50
N ASP A 101 8.69 -1.44 -0.16
CA ASP A 101 9.39 -2.62 0.34
C ASP A 101 10.90 -2.42 0.26
N ARG A 102 11.38 -1.83 -0.84
CA ARG A 102 12.80 -1.53 -1.01
C ARG A 102 13.29 -0.52 0.02
N PHE A 103 12.50 0.51 0.31
CA PHE A 103 12.77 1.48 1.36
C PHE A 103 12.91 0.80 2.72
N ALA A 104 11.95 -0.04 3.08
CA ALA A 104 11.97 -0.78 4.34
C ALA A 104 13.17 -1.75 4.45
N GLN A 105 13.54 -2.39 3.34
CA GLN A 105 14.72 -3.23 3.26
C GLN A 105 16.00 -2.42 3.48
N LEU A 106 16.16 -1.29 2.80
CA LEU A 106 17.33 -0.41 2.96
C LEU A 106 17.46 0.12 4.38
N LEU A 107 16.34 0.47 5.03
CA LEU A 107 16.33 0.84 6.46
C LEU A 107 16.73 -0.30 7.40
N THR A 108 16.52 -1.55 6.99
CA THR A 108 16.93 -2.73 7.76
C THR A 108 18.42 -3.00 7.58
N GLU A 109 18.87 -2.99 6.32
CA GLU A 109 20.27 -3.15 5.94
C GLU A 109 21.14 -2.06 6.59
N SER A 110 20.68 -0.80 6.59
CA SER A 110 21.43 0.32 7.18
C SER A 110 21.68 0.16 8.68
N ARG A 111 20.87 -0.65 9.39
CA ARG A 111 21.06 -0.92 10.82
C ARG A 111 22.02 -2.07 11.08
N GLN A 112 22.18 -2.95 10.11
CA GLN A 112 23.10 -4.08 10.16
C GLN A 112 24.45 -3.73 9.54
N ALA A 113 24.56 -2.55 8.92
CA ALA A 113 25.78 -2.05 8.32
C ALA A 113 26.90 -1.94 9.36
N PRO A 114 28.08 -2.52 9.11
CA PRO A 114 29.18 -2.54 10.07
C PRO A 114 29.86 -1.17 10.23
N THR A 115 29.73 -0.28 9.24
CA THR A 115 30.36 1.05 9.24
C THR A 115 29.34 2.18 9.18
N ARG A 116 29.78 3.37 9.61
CA ARG A 116 28.97 4.58 9.54
C ARG A 116 28.78 5.02 8.09
N GLU A 117 29.79 4.82 7.27
CA GLU A 117 29.80 5.11 5.83
C GLU A 117 28.73 4.27 5.11
N GLU A 118 28.74 2.95 5.28
CA GLU A 118 27.71 2.08 4.68
C GLU A 118 26.31 2.39 5.21
N THR A 119 26.19 2.70 6.51
CA THR A 119 24.92 3.17 7.09
C THR A 119 24.41 4.41 6.36
N SER A 120 25.30 5.40 6.14
CA SER A 120 24.97 6.66 5.46
C SER A 120 24.55 6.41 4.00
N ASP A 121 25.27 5.56 3.28
CA ASP A 121 24.98 5.24 1.88
C ASP A 121 23.62 4.54 1.73
N LEU A 122 23.33 3.57 2.61
CA LEU A 122 22.04 2.86 2.61
C LEU A 122 20.87 3.77 2.96
N LEU A 123 21.04 4.67 3.94
CA LEU A 123 20.04 5.69 4.26
C LEU A 123 19.85 6.69 3.12
N GLY A 124 20.94 7.12 2.46
CA GLY A 124 20.91 7.97 1.28
C GLY A 124 20.12 7.32 0.14
N ALA A 125 20.40 6.05 -0.14
CA ALA A 125 19.67 5.26 -1.14
C ALA A 125 18.18 5.10 -0.77
N ALA A 126 17.86 4.89 0.52
CA ALA A 126 16.48 4.79 0.99
C ALA A 126 15.72 6.10 0.76
N LEU A 127 16.33 7.23 1.12
CA LEU A 127 15.72 8.56 0.93
C LEU A 127 15.59 8.93 -0.55
N ALA A 128 16.49 8.49 -1.42
CA ALA A 128 16.43 8.72 -2.86
C ALA A 128 15.21 8.06 -3.54
N LEU A 129 14.57 7.07 -2.89
CA LEU A 129 13.31 6.48 -3.40
C LEU A 129 12.12 7.45 -3.31
N TRP A 130 12.20 8.46 -2.44
CA TRP A 130 11.13 9.43 -2.20
C TRP A 130 11.09 10.50 -3.29
N ARG A 131 9.92 10.67 -3.90
CA ARG A 131 9.64 11.64 -4.98
C ARG A 131 8.70 12.76 -4.55
N GLY A 132 8.41 12.85 -3.27
CA GLY A 132 7.43 13.78 -2.70
C GLY A 132 6.63 13.10 -1.59
N PRO A 133 5.48 13.68 -1.21
CA PRO A 133 4.60 13.08 -0.22
C PRO A 133 4.12 11.69 -0.68
N ALA A 134 4.12 10.71 0.22
CA ALA A 134 3.63 9.37 -0.10
C ALA A 134 2.18 9.42 -0.59
N LEU A 135 1.89 8.70 -1.68
CA LEU A 135 0.57 8.66 -2.33
C LEU A 135 0.02 10.04 -2.74
N ALA A 136 0.89 11.00 -3.04
CA ALA A 136 0.49 12.33 -3.48
C ALA A 136 -0.51 12.27 -4.65
N GLY A 137 -1.57 13.08 -4.58
CA GLY A 137 -2.64 13.12 -5.57
C GLY A 137 -3.80 12.16 -5.31
N LEU A 138 -3.65 11.21 -4.38
CA LEU A 138 -4.75 10.35 -3.94
C LEU A 138 -5.54 11.02 -2.83
N ARG A 139 -6.87 10.99 -2.95
CA ARG A 139 -7.80 11.51 -1.95
C ARG A 139 -8.54 10.33 -1.31
N SER A 140 -7.93 9.76 -0.27
CA SER A 140 -8.55 8.73 0.57
C SER A 140 -8.12 8.93 2.02
N SER A 141 -9.07 9.26 2.88
CA SER A 141 -8.83 9.42 4.33
C SER A 141 -8.36 8.11 4.98
N LEU A 142 -8.81 6.96 4.44
CA LEU A 142 -8.42 5.64 4.94
C LEU A 142 -6.97 5.27 4.59
N LEU A 143 -6.34 5.94 3.62
CA LEU A 143 -4.91 5.80 3.32
C LEU A 143 -4.05 6.80 4.11
N ALA A 144 -4.66 7.83 4.73
CA ALA A 144 -3.91 8.88 5.42
C ALA A 144 -3.07 8.35 6.58
N GLY A 145 -3.53 7.33 7.30
CA GLY A 145 -2.75 6.68 8.35
C GLY A 145 -1.46 6.03 7.82
N GLU A 146 -1.50 5.43 6.63
CA GLU A 146 -0.32 4.83 6.00
C GLU A 146 0.64 5.88 5.46
N VAL A 147 0.10 6.92 4.83
CA VAL A 147 0.88 8.07 4.38
C VAL A 147 1.63 8.66 5.57
N ALA A 148 0.92 8.96 6.67
CA ALA A 148 1.54 9.50 7.89
C ALA A 148 2.61 8.56 8.45
N ARG A 149 2.36 7.24 8.44
CA ARG A 149 3.33 6.24 8.90
C ARG A 149 4.59 6.22 8.04
N LEU A 150 4.44 6.25 6.71
CA LEU A 150 5.55 6.29 5.77
C LEU A 150 6.37 7.58 5.95
N GLU A 151 5.70 8.74 6.04
CA GLU A 151 6.37 10.02 6.28
C GLU A 151 7.11 10.03 7.63
N GLN A 152 6.51 9.43 8.67
CA GLN A 152 7.19 9.29 9.95
C GLN A 152 8.46 8.45 9.84
N LEU A 153 8.44 7.36 9.06
CA LEU A 153 9.64 6.54 8.81
C LEU A 153 10.72 7.29 8.03
N ARG A 154 10.32 8.18 7.13
CA ARG A 154 11.23 9.04 6.38
C ARG A 154 12.01 9.98 7.30
N LEU A 155 11.32 10.58 8.27
CA LEU A 155 11.90 11.57 9.19
C LEU A 155 12.67 10.92 10.33
N THR A 156 12.12 9.84 10.89
CA THR A 156 12.64 9.18 12.08
C THR A 156 12.63 7.67 11.86
N PRO A 157 13.65 7.10 11.18
CA PRO A 157 13.76 5.67 11.07
C PRO A 157 13.88 5.06 12.48
N PRO A 158 12.99 4.14 12.89
CA PRO A 158 12.92 3.67 14.28
C PRO A 158 14.22 2.97 14.69
N ARG A 159 14.67 3.16 15.95
CA ARG A 159 15.92 2.54 16.44
C ARG A 159 15.83 1.01 16.60
N SER A 160 14.64 0.44 16.78
CA SER A 160 14.45 -1.00 17.03
C SER A 160 14.42 -1.81 15.75
N ALA A 161 15.17 -2.93 15.69
CA ALA A 161 15.27 -3.85 14.55
C ALA A 161 13.91 -4.11 13.87
N TRP A 162 13.91 -3.96 12.57
CA TRP A 162 12.77 -4.26 11.74
C TRP A 162 12.69 -5.79 11.62
N PRO A 163 11.57 -6.43 11.96
CA PRO A 163 11.49 -7.85 11.75
C PRO A 163 11.43 -8.09 10.24
N PRO A 164 11.98 -9.21 9.72
CA PRO A 164 12.09 -9.53 8.29
C PRO A 164 10.74 -9.59 7.54
N ASN A 165 9.65 -9.37 8.27
CA ASN A 165 8.26 -9.49 7.92
C ASN A 165 7.39 -8.33 8.43
N TRP A 166 7.99 -7.19 8.75
CA TRP A 166 7.37 -6.05 9.43
C TRP A 166 5.96 -5.63 8.99
N ARG A 167 5.55 -5.87 7.73
CA ARG A 167 4.19 -5.59 7.25
C ARG A 167 3.13 -6.54 7.84
N TRP A 168 3.53 -7.70 8.38
CA TRP A 168 2.65 -8.72 8.96
C TRP A 168 3.02 -9.19 10.38
N ALA A 169 3.88 -8.45 11.10
CA ALA A 169 4.29 -8.78 12.48
C ALA A 169 3.13 -8.91 13.51
N ALA A 170 1.90 -8.56 13.13
CA ALA A 170 0.69 -8.76 13.92
C ALA A 170 0.25 -10.24 14.07
N THR A 171 0.76 -11.19 13.27
CA THR A 171 0.51 -12.63 13.50
C THR A 171 1.44 -13.24 14.54
N ALA A 172 2.55 -12.57 14.88
CA ALA A 172 3.56 -13.13 15.74
C ALA A 172 3.38 -12.77 17.24
N GLY A 173 2.58 -11.75 17.58
CA GLY A 173 2.31 -11.38 18.99
C GLY A 173 3.43 -10.64 19.72
N TRP A 174 4.34 -9.96 19.00
CA TRP A 174 5.55 -9.33 19.58
C TRP A 174 5.41 -7.83 19.93
N TRP A 175 4.23 -7.22 19.77
CA TRP A 175 3.98 -5.80 20.09
C TRP A 175 2.61 -5.56 20.77
N PRO A 176 2.53 -4.81 21.90
CA PRO A 176 1.28 -4.64 22.65
C PRO A 176 0.29 -3.58 22.12
N ASN A 177 0.62 -2.77 21.10
CA ASN A 177 -0.20 -1.60 20.71
C ASN A 177 -0.26 -1.33 19.19
N TRP A 178 -0.06 -2.36 18.38
CA TRP A 178 -0.24 -2.30 16.93
C TRP A 178 -1.73 -2.30 16.54
N PRO A 179 -2.26 -1.25 15.87
CA PRO A 179 -3.59 -1.33 15.28
C PRO A 179 -3.50 -2.22 14.04
N ARG A 180 -4.01 -3.44 14.16
CA ARG A 180 -4.47 -4.20 13.00
C ARG A 180 -5.33 -3.26 12.15
N TRP A 181 -5.00 -3.06 10.88
CA TRP A 181 -5.94 -2.45 9.93
C TRP A 181 -7.24 -3.27 9.83
N SER A 182 -7.20 -4.54 10.26
CA SER A 182 -8.36 -5.42 10.47
C SER A 182 -9.10 -5.26 11.82
N ALA A 183 -8.68 -4.37 12.74
CA ALA A 183 -9.30 -4.24 14.06
C ALA A 183 -9.93 -2.87 14.35
N ALA A 184 -9.84 -1.89 13.44
CA ALA A 184 -10.36 -0.54 13.70
C ALA A 184 -11.86 -0.34 13.43
N ILE A 185 -12.63 -1.37 13.05
CA ILE A 185 -14.10 -1.24 12.93
C ILE A 185 -14.78 -2.54 13.37
N ARG A 186 -14.72 -2.84 14.67
CA ARG A 186 -15.82 -3.59 15.31
C ARG A 186 -16.74 -2.60 16.02
N SER A 187 -18.01 -2.70 15.65
CA SER A 187 -19.22 -2.23 16.32
C SER A 187 -19.37 -0.73 16.57
N THR A 188 -20.06 -0.08 15.65
CA THR A 188 -21.18 0.82 16.00
C THR A 188 -22.43 0.36 15.27
N SER A 189 -22.85 -0.89 15.55
CA SER A 189 -24.20 -1.35 15.24
C SER A 189 -25.00 -1.35 16.55
N GLY A 190 -25.92 -0.40 16.68
CA GLY A 190 -27.10 -0.54 17.52
C GLY A 190 -26.94 -0.28 19.02
N CYS A 191 -26.75 0.97 19.40
CA CYS A 191 -27.35 1.46 20.64
C CYS A 191 -28.61 2.25 20.26
N ALA A 192 -29.71 1.52 20.05
CA ALA A 192 -31.04 2.10 20.04
C ALA A 192 -31.68 1.74 21.39
N ALA A 193 -31.77 2.76 22.24
CA ALA A 193 -32.65 2.77 23.39
C ALA A 193 -34.10 2.50 22.96
N SER A 194 -34.88 1.84 23.81
CA SER A 194 -36.16 2.35 24.34
C SER A 194 -36.86 1.26 25.17
N THR A 195 -37.00 1.57 26.46
CA THR A 195 -38.10 1.29 27.41
C THR A 195 -38.67 -0.12 27.54
#